data_AF-A0A972XGR2-F1
#
_entry.id   AF-A0A972XGR2-F1
#
_cell.length_a   1.000
_cell.length_b   1.000
_cell.length_c   1.000
_cell.angle_alpha   90.00
_cell.angle_beta   90.00
_cell.angle_gamma   90.00
#
_symmetry.space_group_name_H-M   'P 1'
#
loop_
_entity.id
_entity.type
_entity.pdbx_description
1 polymer ?
#
loop_
_entity_poly.entity_id
_entity_poly.type
_entity_poly.pdbx_seq_one_letter_code
_entity_poly.pdbx_strand_id
1 'polypeptide(L)'
;MAIVATLHVAAAKDDGWWVTLWDWVIGTPLEIFATIVIAFILQKALGWIIRRVVLRTSERARRERLEQTRKVTRTAELSVILLTQRTEQRAAAIGSLLSSIITITVWGVAIIVILEALSVDIAPLLASAGVIGVILGFGAQTLIKDYLSGIFIILEDQFGVG
;
A
#
# COMPACT_ATOMS: atom_id res chain seq x y z
N MET A 1 -33.47 6.79 -7.88
CA MET A 1 -32.86 5.65 -8.59
C MET A 1 -33.77 5.00 -9.63
N ALA A 2 -35.11 4.97 -9.47
CA ALA A 2 -36.01 4.36 -10.46
C ALA A 2 -36.19 5.15 -11.78
N ILE A 3 -36.06 6.48 -11.77
CA ILE A 3 -36.34 7.33 -12.95
C ILE A 3 -35.22 7.23 -14.02
N VAL A 4 -33.98 6.92 -13.63
CA VAL A 4 -32.87 6.73 -14.59
C VAL A 4 -32.95 5.37 -15.30
N ALA A 5 -33.53 4.35 -14.66
CA ALA A 5 -33.71 3.03 -15.26
C ALA A 5 -34.84 2.98 -16.31
N THR A 6 -35.88 3.80 -16.18
CA THR A 6 -37.02 3.79 -17.11
C THR A 6 -36.75 4.57 -18.39
N LEU A 7 -35.88 5.59 -18.36
CA LEU A 7 -35.50 6.35 -19.57
C LEU A 7 -34.59 5.54 -20.52
N HIS A 8 -33.97 4.47 -20.02
CA HIS A 8 -33.10 3.58 -20.81
C HIS A 8 -33.88 2.55 -21.65
N VAL A 9 -35.18 2.37 -21.41
CA VAL A 9 -36.01 1.32 -22.06
C VAL A 9 -36.93 1.86 -23.16
N ALA A 10 -37.03 3.19 -23.32
CA ALA A 10 -37.96 3.82 -24.27
C ALA A 10 -37.39 4.02 -25.70
N ALA A 11 -36.12 3.67 -25.97
CA ALA A 11 -35.46 3.86 -27.26
C ALA A 11 -35.29 2.56 -28.07
N ALA A 12 -36.18 1.58 -27.90
CA ALA A 12 -36.16 0.35 -28.67
C ALA A 12 -37.15 0.42 -29.85
N LYS A 13 -36.76 1.11 -30.93
CA LYS A 13 -37.24 0.78 -32.29
C LYS A 13 -36.32 1.24 -33.43
N ASP A 14 -35.02 1.13 -33.20
CA ASP A 14 -34.04 0.85 -34.24
C ASP A 14 -33.03 -0.09 -33.57
N ASP A 15 -33.09 -1.37 -33.91
CA ASP A 15 -32.25 -2.45 -33.39
C ASP A 15 -30.82 -2.32 -33.94
N GLY A 16 -30.23 -1.15 -33.71
CA GLY A 16 -28.87 -0.82 -34.05
C GLY A 16 -27.93 -1.53 -33.10
N TRP A 17 -27.44 -2.69 -33.53
CA TRP A 17 -26.26 -3.38 -33.01
C TRP A 17 -25.11 -2.44 -32.61
N TRP A 18 -25.01 -1.27 -33.22
CA TRP A 18 -24.09 -0.21 -32.86
C TRP A 18 -24.26 0.27 -31.41
N VAL A 19 -25.48 0.42 -30.89
CA VAL A 19 -25.74 0.86 -29.51
C VAL A 19 -25.28 -0.22 -28.52
N THR A 20 -25.56 -1.48 -28.81
CA THR A 20 -25.10 -2.63 -28.01
C THR A 20 -23.58 -2.78 -28.07
N LEU A 21 -22.98 -2.54 -29.24
CA LEU A 21 -21.53 -2.53 -29.42
C LEU A 21 -20.90 -1.36 -28.67
N TRP A 22 -21.51 -0.18 -28.70
CA TRP A 22 -21.02 1.00 -27.97
C TRP A 22 -21.13 0.81 -26.45
N ASP A 23 -22.18 0.17 -25.95
CA ASP A 23 -22.33 -0.11 -24.51
C ASP A 23 -21.34 -1.20 -24.04
N TRP A 24 -21.12 -2.22 -24.86
CA TRP A 24 -20.10 -3.26 -24.59
C TRP A 24 -18.66 -2.75 -24.71
N VAL A 25 -18.38 -1.83 -25.65
CA VAL A 25 -17.04 -1.24 -25.86
C VAL A 25 -16.74 -0.11 -24.86
N ILE A 26 -17.73 0.70 -24.47
CA ILE A 26 -17.54 1.85 -23.59
C ILE A 26 -17.80 1.52 -22.12
N GLY A 27 -18.70 0.60 -21.77
CA GLY A 27 -19.02 0.32 -20.36
C GLY A 27 -17.88 -0.41 -19.65
N THR A 28 -17.81 -1.72 -19.84
CA THR A 28 -16.90 -2.61 -19.11
C THR A 28 -15.41 -2.31 -19.34
N PRO A 29 -14.94 -2.03 -20.57
CA PRO A 29 -13.52 -1.76 -20.82
C PRO A 29 -13.06 -0.42 -20.24
N LEU A 30 -13.92 0.60 -20.22
CA LEU A 30 -13.58 1.92 -19.67
C LEU A 30 -13.54 1.89 -18.14
N GLU A 31 -14.44 1.16 -17.48
CA GLU A 31 -14.42 0.98 -16.02
C GLU A 31 -13.16 0.23 -15.55
N ILE A 32 -12.75 -0.80 -16.29
CA ILE A 32 -11.50 -1.52 -16.04
C ILE A 32 -10.31 -0.58 -16.25
N PHE A 33 -10.29 0.17 -17.36
CA PHE A 33 -9.21 1.13 -17.64
C PHE A 33 -9.14 2.24 -16.58
N ALA A 34 -10.28 2.81 -16.19
CA ALA A 34 -10.36 3.81 -15.14
C ALA A 34 -9.90 3.26 -13.78
N THR A 35 -10.29 2.03 -13.43
CA THR A 35 -9.83 1.36 -12.20
C THR A 35 -8.32 1.14 -12.23
N ILE A 36 -7.75 0.68 -13.34
CA ILE A 36 -6.31 0.50 -13.50
C ILE A 36 -5.59 1.85 -13.41
N VAL A 37 -6.11 2.89 -14.05
CA VAL A 37 -5.53 4.24 -14.00
C VAL A 37 -5.58 4.81 -12.58
N ILE A 38 -6.71 4.69 -11.89
CA ILE A 38 -6.85 5.12 -10.49
C ILE A 38 -5.91 4.33 -9.60
N ALA A 39 -5.88 2.99 -9.71
CA ALA A 39 -4.96 2.15 -8.93
C ALA A 39 -3.50 2.51 -9.20
N PHE A 40 -3.12 2.73 -10.46
CA PHE A 40 -1.77 3.12 -10.84
C PHE A 40 -1.40 4.52 -10.34
N ILE A 41 -2.33 5.48 -10.40
CA ILE A 41 -2.15 6.82 -9.82
C ILE A 41 -2.01 6.72 -8.30
N LEU A 42 -2.89 5.99 -7.62
CA LEU A 42 -2.86 5.78 -6.18
C LEU A 42 -1.53 5.16 -5.76
N GLN A 43 -1.04 4.18 -6.52
CA GLN A 43 0.17 3.46 -6.22
C GLN A 43 1.43 4.26 -6.56
N LYS A 44 1.42 5.04 -7.65
CA LYS A 44 2.45 6.04 -7.92
C LYS A 44 2.45 7.13 -6.86
N ALA A 45 1.30 7.55 -6.35
CA ALA A 45 1.18 8.53 -5.29
C ALA A 45 1.68 7.99 -3.94
N LEU A 46 1.26 6.79 -3.52
CA LEU A 46 1.77 6.16 -2.30
C LEU A 46 3.27 5.85 -2.41
N GLY A 47 3.71 5.31 -3.54
CA GLY A 47 5.12 5.09 -3.83
C GLY A 47 5.91 6.40 -3.87
N TRP A 48 5.31 7.48 -4.36
CA TRP A 48 5.88 8.82 -4.34
C TRP A 48 5.92 9.41 -2.94
N ILE A 49 4.91 9.21 -2.08
CA ILE A 49 4.90 9.65 -0.68
C ILE A 49 5.96 8.90 0.11
N ILE A 50 6.00 7.57 -0.02
CA ILE A 50 7.04 6.73 0.57
C ILE A 50 8.40 7.19 0.09
N ARG A 51 8.60 7.36 -1.23
CA ARG A 51 9.84 7.92 -1.76
C ARG A 51 10.08 9.36 -1.31
N ARG A 52 9.06 10.17 -1.02
CA ARG A 52 9.23 11.55 -0.57
C ARG A 52 9.66 11.62 0.90
N VAL A 53 9.26 10.64 1.69
CA VAL A 53 9.67 10.45 3.09
C VAL A 53 11.01 9.71 3.17
N VAL A 54 11.28 8.76 2.27
CA VAL A 54 12.46 7.85 2.29
C VAL A 54 13.60 8.30 1.36
N LEU A 55 13.35 9.09 0.32
CA LEU A 55 14.39 9.63 -0.59
C LEU A 55 14.88 11.03 -0.22
N ARG A 56 14.62 11.53 0.99
CA ARG A 56 15.51 12.57 1.55
C ARG A 56 16.91 12.02 1.86
N THR A 57 17.11 10.70 1.80
CA THR A 57 18.33 10.05 2.33
C THR A 57 19.08 9.13 1.36
N SER A 58 18.68 8.91 0.10
CA SER A 58 19.37 7.91 -0.74
C SER A 58 19.91 8.33 -2.11
N GLU A 59 19.85 9.60 -2.52
CA GLU A 59 20.77 10.09 -3.57
C GLU A 59 22.17 10.50 -3.01
N ARG A 60 22.35 10.61 -1.69
CA ARG A 60 23.66 10.87 -1.06
C ARG A 60 24.47 9.60 -0.76
N ALA A 61 23.78 8.50 -0.42
CA ALA A 61 24.42 7.26 0.07
C ALA A 61 25.30 6.51 -0.96
N ARG A 62 25.14 6.77 -2.27
CA ARG A 62 25.97 6.14 -3.32
C ARG A 62 27.17 7.00 -3.75
N ARG A 63 27.13 8.32 -3.53
CA ARG A 63 28.23 9.23 -3.90
C ARG A 63 29.27 9.41 -2.79
N GLU A 64 28.88 9.37 -1.51
CA GLU A 64 29.81 9.55 -0.38
C GLU A 64 30.70 8.31 -0.06
N ARG A 65 30.22 7.09 -0.39
CA ARG A 65 30.97 5.83 -0.16
C ARG A 65 32.23 5.67 -1.00
N LEU A 66 32.36 6.43 -2.08
CA LEU A 66 33.53 6.36 -2.96
C LEU A 66 34.64 7.36 -2.55
N GLU A 67 34.31 8.42 -1.80
CA GLU A 67 35.26 9.46 -1.40
C GLU A 67 35.78 9.31 0.05
N GLN A 68 35.03 8.68 0.96
CA GLN A 68 35.41 8.55 2.38
C GLN A 68 36.46 7.46 2.69
N THR A 69 36.84 6.63 1.74
CA THR A 69 37.90 5.60 1.93
C THR A 69 39.30 6.21 2.10
N ARG A 70 39.46 7.54 2.00
CA ARG A 70 40.77 8.19 1.88
C ARG A 70 41.32 8.87 3.14
N LYS A 71 40.54 9.24 4.16
CA LYS A 71 41.09 9.92 5.37
C LYS A 71 40.26 9.56 6.61
N VAL A 72 40.71 8.73 7.56
CA VAL A 72 41.70 8.93 8.66
C VAL A 72 40.92 8.63 9.97
N THR A 73 41.53 7.90 10.92
CA THR A 73 41.04 7.48 12.26
C THR A 73 40.26 6.14 12.34
N ARG A 74 41.02 5.03 12.25
CA ARG A 74 40.54 3.68 11.89
C ARG A 74 39.98 2.79 13.02
N THR A 75 39.65 3.29 14.22
CA THR A 75 39.21 2.39 15.32
C THR A 75 38.00 2.88 16.12
N ALA A 76 37.94 4.16 16.50
CA ALA A 76 36.79 4.72 17.22
C ALA A 76 35.65 5.17 16.27
N GLU A 77 35.98 5.70 15.10
CA GLU A 77 34.96 6.07 14.10
C GLU A 77 34.38 4.84 13.41
N LEU A 78 35.16 3.76 13.23
CA LEU A 78 34.66 2.53 12.63
C LEU A 78 33.54 1.90 13.46
N SER A 79 33.63 1.88 14.80
CA SER A 79 32.55 1.36 15.63
C SER A 79 31.30 2.24 15.56
N VAL A 80 31.44 3.57 15.63
CA VAL A 80 30.31 4.51 15.53
C VAL A 80 29.65 4.48 14.15
N ILE A 81 30.44 4.42 13.07
CA ILE A 81 29.97 4.31 11.68
C ILE A 81 29.28 2.96 11.44
N LEU A 82 29.80 1.85 12.00
CA LEU A 82 29.14 0.54 11.90
C LEU A 82 27.83 0.47 12.68
N LEU A 83 27.75 1.15 13.84
CA LEU A 83 26.53 1.24 14.64
C LEU A 83 25.46 2.08 13.92
N THR A 84 25.81 3.25 13.39
CA THR A 84 24.90 4.10 12.61
C THR A 84 24.45 3.42 11.31
N GLN A 85 25.35 2.71 10.62
CA GLN A 85 24.98 1.91 9.44
C GLN A 85 23.96 0.82 9.77
N ARG A 86 24.04 0.17 10.95
CA ARG A 86 23.05 -0.86 11.35
C ARG A 86 21.69 -0.26 11.67
N THR A 87 21.64 0.91 12.31
CA THR A 87 20.36 1.60 12.57
C THR A 87 19.72 2.09 11.28
N GLU A 88 20.50 2.61 10.34
CA GLU A 88 20.02 3.03 9.02
C GLU A 88 19.52 1.84 8.18
N GLN A 89 20.25 0.71 8.19
CA GLN A 89 19.83 -0.50 7.50
C GLN A 89 18.52 -1.07 8.08
N ARG A 90 18.33 -1.02 9.40
CA ARG A 90 17.08 -1.43 10.05
C ARG A 90 15.91 -0.52 9.64
N ALA A 91 16.10 0.79 9.66
CA ALA A 91 15.09 1.75 9.23
C ALA A 91 14.73 1.58 7.75
N ALA A 92 15.73 1.37 6.88
CA ALA A 92 15.53 1.12 5.46
C ALA A 92 14.79 -0.19 5.19
N ALA A 93 15.10 -1.26 5.94
CA ALA A 93 14.40 -2.54 5.85
C ALA A 93 12.93 -2.43 6.31
N ILE A 94 12.65 -1.71 7.40
CA ILE A 94 11.28 -1.46 7.86
C ILE A 94 10.51 -0.65 6.81
N GLY A 95 11.14 0.38 6.24
CA GLY A 95 10.55 1.20 5.18
C GLY A 95 10.23 0.37 3.92
N SER A 96 11.12 -0.54 3.52
CA SER A 96 10.89 -1.40 2.35
C SER A 96 9.82 -2.47 2.59
N LEU A 97 9.73 -3.02 3.81
CA LEU A 97 8.68 -3.96 4.21
C LEU A 97 7.30 -3.28 4.20
N LEU A 98 7.18 -2.10 4.81
CA LEU A 98 5.92 -1.34 4.82
C LEU A 98 5.46 -1.00 3.40
N SER A 99 6.40 -0.59 2.54
CA SER A 99 6.12 -0.32 1.13
C SER A 99 5.63 -1.55 0.38
N SER A 100 6.22 -2.73 0.68
CA SER A 100 5.82 -4.00 0.08
C SER A 100 4.40 -4.39 0.52
N ILE A 101 4.06 -4.26 1.80
CA ILE A 101 2.73 -4.55 2.33
C ILE A 101 1.68 -3.67 1.64
N ILE A 102 1.91 -2.36 1.61
CA ILE A 102 1.02 -1.40 0.93
C ILE A 102 0.83 -1.78 -0.54
N THR A 103 1.92 -2.13 -1.23
CA THR A 103 1.87 -2.51 -2.65
C THR A 103 1.01 -3.75 -2.87
N ILE A 104 1.17 -4.78 -2.03
CA ILE A 104 0.38 -6.01 -2.10
C ILE A 104 -1.09 -5.73 -1.81
N THR A 105 -1.41 -4.94 -0.78
CA THR A 105 -2.79 -4.59 -0.43
C THR A 105 -3.49 -3.83 -1.56
N VAL A 106 -2.85 -2.81 -2.14
CA VAL A 106 -3.43 -2.01 -3.23
C VAL A 106 -3.69 -2.88 -4.46
N TRP A 107 -2.72 -3.70 -4.87
CA TRP A 107 -2.92 -4.61 -6.01
C TRP A 107 -4.01 -5.66 -5.73
N GLY A 108 -4.08 -6.18 -4.51
CA GLY A 108 -5.14 -7.12 -4.12
C GLY A 108 -6.53 -6.50 -4.25
N VAL A 109 -6.73 -5.27 -3.76
CA VAL A 109 -7.99 -4.54 -3.91
C VAL A 109 -8.29 -4.24 -5.39
N ALA A 110 -7.29 -3.79 -6.15
CA ALA A 110 -7.46 -3.51 -7.57
C ALA A 110 -7.90 -4.75 -8.36
N ILE A 111 -7.35 -5.94 -8.06
CA ILE A 111 -7.76 -7.20 -8.67
C ILE A 111 -9.23 -7.52 -8.36
N ILE A 112 -9.66 -7.33 -7.11
CA ILE A 112 -11.08 -7.57 -6.72
C ILE A 112 -12.02 -6.66 -7.51
N VAL A 113 -11.69 -5.36 -7.63
CA VAL A 113 -12.51 -4.39 -8.38
C VAL A 113 -12.53 -4.73 -9.88
N ILE A 114 -11.41 -5.17 -10.46
CA ILE A 114 -11.35 -5.61 -11.86
C ILE A 114 -12.21 -6.86 -12.08
N LEU A 115 -12.20 -7.82 -11.16
CA LEU A 115 -13.02 -9.02 -11.25
C LEU A 115 -14.52 -8.69 -11.15
N GLU A 116 -14.89 -7.75 -10.30
CA GLU A 116 -16.27 -7.24 -10.21
C GLU A 116 -16.73 -6.61 -11.54
N ALA A 117 -15.87 -5.80 -12.18
CA ALA A 117 -16.16 -5.23 -13.49
C ALA A 117 -16.32 -6.31 -14.58
N LEU A 118 -15.59 -7.44 -14.46
CA LEU A 118 -15.76 -8.61 -15.34
C LEU A 118 -17.00 -9.46 -15.01
N SER A 119 -17.87 -9.00 -14.11
CA SER A 119 -19.05 -9.74 -13.63
C SER A 119 -18.71 -11.09 -13.00
N VAL A 120 -17.53 -11.21 -12.40
CA VAL A 120 -17.13 -12.37 -11.59
C VAL A 120 -17.64 -12.19 -10.16
N ASP A 121 -18.18 -13.25 -9.57
CA ASP A 121 -18.58 -13.21 -8.16
C ASP A 121 -17.35 -13.05 -7.25
N ILE A 122 -17.26 -11.90 -6.60
CA ILE A 122 -16.19 -11.54 -5.67
C ILE A 122 -16.44 -12.05 -4.24
N ALA A 123 -17.63 -12.57 -3.92
CA ALA A 123 -17.95 -13.02 -2.56
C ALA A 123 -16.97 -14.08 -2.02
N PRO A 124 -16.54 -15.10 -2.80
CA PRO A 124 -15.52 -16.06 -2.35
C PRO A 124 -14.15 -15.43 -2.10
N LEU A 125 -13.76 -14.43 -2.91
CA LEU A 125 -12.51 -13.71 -2.74
C LEU A 125 -12.53 -12.82 -1.50
N LEU A 126 -13.62 -12.10 -1.26
CA LEU A 126 -13.79 -11.29 -0.05
C LEU A 126 -13.85 -12.16 1.21
N ALA A 127 -14.53 -13.31 1.15
CA ALA A 127 -14.58 -14.24 2.26
C ALA A 127 -13.17 -14.78 2.62
N SER A 128 -12.41 -15.21 1.61
CA SER A 128 -11.04 -15.70 1.82
C SER A 128 -10.06 -14.61 2.28
N ALA A 129 -10.13 -13.41 1.70
CA ALA A 129 -9.35 -12.26 2.14
C ALA A 129 -9.67 -11.87 3.58
N GLY A 130 -10.95 -11.95 3.99
CA GLY A 130 -11.39 -11.74 5.36
C GLY A 130 -10.76 -12.75 6.33
N VAL A 131 -10.78 -14.03 6.01
CA VAL A 131 -10.16 -15.08 6.84
C VAL A 131 -8.64 -14.87 6.96
N ILE A 132 -7.95 -14.56 5.85
CA ILE A 132 -6.51 -14.25 5.87
C ILE A 132 -6.23 -13.02 6.74
N GLY A 133 -7.05 -11.97 6.63
CA GLY A 133 -6.94 -10.76 7.45
C GLY A 133 -7.07 -11.07 8.94
N VAL A 134 -8.01 -11.94 9.32
CA VAL A 134 -8.18 -12.38 10.71
C VAL A 134 -6.95 -13.15 11.21
N ILE A 135 -6.41 -14.08 10.39
CA ILE A 135 -5.20 -14.84 10.74
C ILE A 135 -4.00 -13.90 10.96
N LEU A 136 -3.80 -12.93 10.06
CA LEU A 136 -2.73 -11.94 10.19
C LEU A 136 -2.95 -11.06 11.44
N GLY A 137 -4.19 -10.68 11.73
CA GLY A 137 -4.55 -9.92 12.93
C GLY A 137 -4.27 -10.68 14.22
N PHE A 138 -4.55 -11.97 14.28
CA PHE A 138 -4.20 -12.82 15.42
C PHE A 138 -2.67 -13.00 15.54
N GLY A 139 -1.94 -13.11 14.43
CA GLY A 139 -0.48 -13.16 14.44
C GLY A 139 0.17 -11.87 14.99
N ALA A 140 -0.45 -10.71 14.77
CA ALA A 140 0.02 -9.41 15.26
C ALA A 140 -0.42 -9.08 16.70
N GLN A 141 -1.28 -9.91 17.32
CA GLN A 141 -1.92 -9.58 18.59
C GLN A 141 -0.92 -9.31 19.72
N THR A 142 0.17 -10.08 19.79
CA THR A 142 1.21 -9.88 20.82
C THR A 142 1.91 -8.52 20.66
N LEU A 143 2.24 -8.12 19.43
CA LEU A 143 2.85 -6.81 19.17
C LEU A 143 1.95 -5.66 19.60
N ILE A 144 0.64 -5.78 19.36
CA ILE A 144 -0.35 -4.77 19.77
C ILE A 144 -0.42 -4.69 21.30
N LYS A 145 -0.44 -5.84 21.98
CA LYS A 145 -0.43 -5.91 23.46
C LYS A 145 0.84 -5.27 24.03
N ASP A 146 2.00 -5.56 23.44
CA ASP A 146 3.28 -5.03 23.88
C ASP A 146 3.36 -3.51 23.70
N TYR A 147 2.88 -3.00 22.56
CA TYR A 147 2.82 -1.57 22.29
C TYR A 147 1.89 -0.82 23.25
N LEU A 148 0.68 -1.34 23.47
CA LEU A 148 -0.28 -0.74 24.41
C LEU A 148 0.26 -0.76 25.84
N SER A 149 0.85 -1.87 26.26
CA SER A 149 1.47 -1.99 27.60
C SER A 149 2.62 -0.99 27.77
N GLY A 150 3.45 -0.80 26.74
CA GLY A 150 4.52 0.19 26.76
C GLY A 150 4.01 1.63 26.90
N ILE A 151 2.90 1.97 26.22
CA ILE A 151 2.25 3.29 26.37
C ILE A 151 1.66 3.43 27.77
N PHE A 152 0.95 2.41 28.28
CA PHE A 152 0.37 2.46 29.63
C PHE A 152 1.44 2.63 30.71
N ILE A 153 2.61 2.00 30.59
CA ILE A 153 3.73 2.19 31.52
C ILE A 153 4.17 3.67 31.57
N ILE A 154 4.21 4.34 30.42
CA ILE A 154 4.62 5.76 30.34
C ILE A 154 3.50 6.68 30.83
N LEU A 155 2.24 6.35 30.56
CA LEU A 155 1.07 7.16 30.93
C LEU A 155 0.66 7.03 32.40
N GLU A 156 0.87 5.85 33.02
CA GLU A 156 0.52 5.58 34.42
C GLU A 156 1.50 6.28 35.39
N ASP A 157 2.63 6.80 34.92
CA ASP A 157 3.74 7.30 35.75
C ASP A 157 4.03 6.39 36.96
N GLN A 158 4.49 5.18 36.67
CA GLN A 158 5.09 4.31 37.69
C GLN A 158 6.46 4.83 38.19
N PHE A 159 6.76 6.14 38.03
CA PHE A 159 7.85 6.85 38.72
C PHE A 159 7.34 8.02 39.60
N GLY A 160 6.08 7.95 40.04
CA GLY A 160 5.44 8.94 40.92
C GLY A 160 5.04 8.49 42.32
N VAL A 161 5.39 7.28 42.80
CA VAL A 161 5.17 6.85 44.20
C VAL A 161 6.34 6.03 44.75
N GLY A 162 7.42 6.73 45.12
CA GLY A 162 8.57 6.18 45.85
C GLY A 162 9.88 6.86 45.47
#